data_AF-K2DL34-F1
#
_entry.id   AF-K2DL34-F1
#
_cell.length_a   1.000
_cell.length_b   1.000
_cell.length_c   1.000
_cell.angle_alpha   90.00
_cell.angle_beta   90.00
_cell.angle_gamma   90.00
#
_symmetry.space_group_name_H-M   'P 1'
#
loop_
_entity.id
_entity.type
_entity.pdbx_description
1 polymer ?
#
loop_
_entity_poly.entity_id
_entity_poly.type
_entity_poly.pdbx_seq_one_letter_code
_entity_poly.pdbx_strand_id
1 'polypeptide(L)' 'MLGPNKKVYSIIIEKSVKQDIHQIAKKNHHSDSNLINFILKEYIEDEKRRKDIPHHNQI' A
#
# COMPACT_ATOMS: atom_id res chain seq x y z
N MET A 1 -7.41 -12.63 -16.64
CA MET A 1 -5.99 -12.51 -17.01
C MET A 1 -5.47 -11.16 -16.52
N LEU A 2 -4.32 -11.12 -15.83
CA LEU A 2 -3.65 -9.88 -15.45
C LEU A 2 -3.04 -9.26 -16.71
N GLY A 3 -3.24 -7.96 -16.97
CA GLY A 3 -2.73 -7.29 -18.17
C GLY A 3 -1.20 -7.36 -18.31
N PRO A 4 -0.66 -7.16 -19.53
CA PRO A 4 0.70 -7.55 -19.93
C PRO A 4 1.86 -6.90 -19.15
N ASN A 5 1.61 -5.88 -18.32
CA ASN A 5 2.64 -5.14 -17.59
C ASN A 5 2.61 -5.35 -16.06
N LYS A 6 1.80 -6.28 -15.54
CA LYS A 6 1.80 -6.55 -14.09
C LYS A 6 3.00 -7.42 -13.69
N LYS A 7 3.99 -6.80 -13.05
CA LYS A 7 5.10 -7.51 -12.38
C LYS A 7 4.60 -8.17 -11.10
N VAL A 8 4.97 -9.43 -10.90
CA VAL A 8 4.64 -10.21 -9.69
C VAL A 8 5.84 -10.12 -8.74
N TYR A 9 5.57 -9.76 -7.49
CA TYR A 9 6.58 -9.66 -6.44
C TYR A 9 6.23 -10.61 -5.29
N SER A 10 7.25 -11.23 -4.71
CA SER A 10 7.13 -11.93 -3.43
C SER A 10 7.55 -10.99 -2.31
N ILE A 11 6.73 -10.85 -1.28
CA ILE A 11 7.02 -10.04 -0.09
C ILE A 11 6.95 -10.93 1.14
N ILE A 12 7.81 -10.64 2.12
CA ILE A 12 7.77 -11.28 3.43
C ILE A 12 7.03 -10.33 4.37
N ILE A 13 5.98 -10.84 5.01
CA ILE A 13 5.21 -10.14 6.03
C ILE A 13 4.88 -11.10 7.17
N GLU A 14 4.61 -10.56 8.35
CA GLU A 14 4.19 -11.37 9.49
C GLU A 14 2.87 -12.11 9.23
N LYS A 15 2.73 -13.28 9.86
CA LYS A 15 1.55 -14.14 9.67
C LYS A 15 0.25 -13.45 10.12
N SER A 16 0.29 -12.72 11.24
CA SER A 16 -0.81 -11.92 11.76
C SER A 16 -1.25 -10.87 10.73
N VAL A 17 -0.30 -10.07 10.25
CA VAL A 17 -0.54 -9.02 9.25
C VAL A 17 -1.12 -9.60 7.95
N LYS A 18 -0.63 -10.77 7.50
CA LYS A 18 -1.19 -11.46 6.34
C LYS A 18 -2.67 -11.81 6.52
N GLN A 19 -3.05 -12.28 7.72
CA GLN A 19 -4.44 -12.61 8.01
C GLN A 19 -5.34 -11.37 8.00
N ASP A 20 -4.85 -10.26 8.58
CA ASP A 20 -5.59 -9.00 8.60
C ASP A 20 -5.79 -8.45 7.19
N ILE A 21 -4.75 -8.44 6.36
CA ILE A 21 -4.82 -8.05 4.94
C ILE A 21 -5.90 -8.86 4.22
N HIS A 22 -5.89 -10.19 4.40
CA HIS A 22 -6.84 -11.06 3.73
C HIS A 22 -8.29 -10.79 4.15
N GLN A 23 -8.54 -10.59 5.46
CA GLN A 23 -9.87 -10.28 5.97
C GLN A 23 -10.39 -8.93 5.45
N ILE A 24 -9.54 -7.90 5.47
CA ILE A 24 -9.89 -6.56 4.99
C ILE A 24 -10.13 -6.58 3.47
N ALA A 25 -9.27 -7.25 2.70
CA ALA A 25 -9.43 -7.36 1.25
C ALA A 25 -10.75 -8.06 0.91
N LYS A 26 -11.05 -9.18 1.59
CA LYS A 26 -12.31 -9.92 1.41
C LYS A 26 -13.54 -9.08 1.75
N LYS A 27 -13.52 -8.34 2.86
CA LYS A 27 -14.62 -7.44 3.27
C LYS A 27 -14.93 -6.38 2.21
N ASN A 28 -13.91 -5.92 1.48
CA ASN A 28 -14.03 -4.89 0.45
C ASN A 28 -14.12 -5.47 -0.98
N HIS A 29 -14.34 -6.78 -1.14
CA HIS A 29 -14.37 -7.45 -2.45
C HIS A 29 -13.13 -7.22 -3.32
N HIS A 30 -11.97 -7.07 -2.68
CA HIS A 30 -10.67 -6.85 -3.31
C HIS A 30 -9.78 -8.08 -3.18
N SER A 31 -8.77 -8.18 -4.04
CA SER A 31 -7.66 -9.12 -3.84
C SER A 31 -6.64 -8.53 -2.86
N ASP A 32 -5.92 -9.40 -2.14
CA ASP A 32 -4.83 -9.00 -1.23
C ASP A 32 -3.83 -8.08 -1.95
N SER A 33 -3.46 -8.39 -3.18
CA SER A 33 -2.53 -7.57 -3.98
C SER A 33 -3.09 -6.19 -4.31
N ASN A 34 -4.39 -6.04 -4.54
CA ASN A 34 -5.00 -4.74 -4.81
C ASN A 34 -4.98 -3.86 -3.54
N LEU A 35 -5.31 -4.45 -2.38
CA LEU A 35 -5.25 -3.74 -1.11
C LEU A 35 -3.81 -3.30 -0.77
N ILE A 36 -2.84 -4.20 -0.93
CA ILE A 36 -1.42 -3.89 -0.71
C ILE A 36 -0.96 -2.75 -1.63
N ASN A 37 -1.29 -2.82 -2.92
CA ASN A 37 -0.93 -1.76 -3.87
C ASN A 37 -1.56 -0.40 -3.51
N PHE A 38 -2.81 -0.39 -3.05
CA PHE A 38 -3.49 0.82 -2.61
C PHE A 38 -2.75 1.45 -1.40
N ILE A 39 -2.49 0.66 -0.36
CA ILE A 39 -1.82 1.14 0.86
C ILE A 39 -0.42 1.69 0.55
N LEU A 40 0.36 0.97 -0.25
CA LEU A 40 1.71 1.42 -0.63
C LEU A 40 1.67 2.71 -1.44
N LYS A 41 0.69 2.86 -2.34
CA LYS A 41 0.52 4.08 -3.12
C LYS A 41 0.20 5.27 -2.22
N GLU A 42 -0.78 5.13 -1.33
CA GLU A 42 -1.17 6.18 -0.37
C GLU A 42 0.02 6.59 0.51
N TYR A 43 0.78 5.61 1.02
CA TYR A 43 1.96 5.87 1.84
C TYR A 43 3.05 6.65 1.07
N ILE A 44 3.37 6.22 -0.16
CA ILE A 44 4.36 6.90 -1.01
C ILE A 44 3.91 8.33 -1.34
N GLU A 45 2.64 8.55 -1.62
CA GLU A 45 2.10 9.89 -1.89
C GLU A 45 2.16 10.79 -0.65
N ASP A 46 1.89 10.25 0.55
CA ASP A 46 2.04 10.98 1.81
C ASP A 46 3.50 11.37 2.09
N GLU A 47 4.43 10.45 1.90
CA GLU A 47 5.87 10.70 2.06
C GLU A 47 6.37 11.78 1.10
N LYS A 48 5.86 11.82 -0.14
CA LYS A 48 6.19 12.89 -1.09
C LYS A 48 5.68 14.25 -0.60
N ARG A 49 4.40 14.32 -0.19
CA ARG A 49 3.81 15.55 0.35
C ARG A 49 4.59 16.11 1.53
N ARG A 50 5.05 15.25 2.45
CA ARG A 50 5.86 15.68 3.61
C ARG A 50 7.21 16.28 3.22
N LYS A 51 7.84 15.76 2.16
CA LYS A 51 9.14 16.26 1.66
C LYS A 51 9.02 17.56 0.88
N ASP A 52 7.86 17.81 0.27
CA ASP A 52 7.59 19.02 -0.52
C ASP A 52 7.15 20.23 0.34
N ILE A 53 6.91 20.05 1.65
CA ILE A 53 6.69 21.16 2.57
C ILE A 53 8.06 21.69 3.02
N PRO A 54 8.52 22.87 2.55
CA PRO A 54 9.72 23.49 3.10
C PRO A 54 9.51 23.75 4.59
N HIS A 55 10.56 23.56 5.41
CA HIS A 55 10.57 23.88 6.84
C HIS A 55 10.33 25.38 7.09
N HIS A 56 9.09 25.84 6.96
CA HIS A 56 8.64 27.16 7.36
C HIS A 56 7.51 26.97 8.37
N ASN A 57 7.90 26.73 9.62
CA ASN A 57 7.28 27.31 10.81
C ASN A 57 7.94 26.73 12.06
N GLN A 58 8.95 27.44 12.54
CA GLN A 58 9.25 27.54 13.97
C GLN A 58 9.39 29.05 14.26
N ILE A 59 8.28 29.68 14.65
CA ILE A 59 8.25 30.95 15.39
C ILE A 59 7.70 30.62 16.76
#